data_AF-I4EY45-F1
#
_entry.id   AF-I4EY45-F1
#
_cell.length_a   1.000
_cell.length_b   1.000
_cell.length_c   1.000
_cell.angle_alpha   90.00
_cell.angle_beta   90.00
_cell.angle_gamma   90.00
#
_symmetry.space_group_name_H-M   'P 1'
#
loop_
_entity.id
_entity.type
_entity.pdbx_description
1 polymer ?
#
loop_
_entity_poly.entity_id
_entity_poly.type
_entity_poly.pdbx_seq_one_letter_code
_entity_poly.pdbx_strand_id
1 'polypeptide(L)'
;MTAGAGDLGFRHDGLVYRSTEELAAGAAPFLLDGLACGDGVVIAAGPAATEVLRDAVGDHPLVLVLERHALYRARTPTAITTFRGLAEQAGPGRRVRVVGETDFGTTDADRYEWQRYEAVVNAAFADLPLWGLCVFDAALPEPVLATVRAAHPHLVGASGRTANPDHVDPAGYLAGLVVPDEPLERTTPTFSATDVTHFAAVRRTVAGHLTDVAAPADLAEDFLLAVDEMTSNAVRHGRPPASLRLWATPGTLLCTIADAGPGPADPFAGYGPAHGTDLSAGGMGLWLARQLCDHVALRRDAHGNSVRLTTHWS
;
A
#
# COMPACT_ATOMS: atom_id res chain seq x y z
N MET A 1 -41.13 -11.14 2.07
CA MET A 1 -40.09 -10.99 3.10
C MET A 1 -39.01 -10.11 2.53
N THR A 2 -38.91 -8.88 3.02
CA THR A 2 -37.87 -7.92 2.63
C THR A 2 -36.52 -8.47 3.04
N ALA A 3 -35.65 -8.76 2.06
CA ALA A 3 -34.25 -9.07 2.32
C ALA A 3 -33.68 -7.94 3.18
N GLY A 4 -33.27 -8.27 4.41
CA GLY A 4 -32.59 -7.32 5.28
C GLY A 4 -31.40 -6.77 4.51
N ALA A 5 -31.16 -5.46 4.63
CA ALA A 5 -29.93 -4.84 4.18
C ALA A 5 -28.77 -5.54 4.89
N GLY A 6 -28.24 -6.59 4.27
CA GLY A 6 -27.14 -7.36 4.79
C GLY A 6 -25.93 -6.44 4.89
N ASP A 7 -25.14 -6.62 5.93
CA ASP A 7 -23.91 -5.89 6.16
C ASP A 7 -23.09 -5.74 4.87
N LEU A 8 -23.08 -4.51 4.35
CA LEU A 8 -22.34 -4.10 3.16
C LEU A 8 -20.89 -3.74 3.51
N GLY A 9 -20.45 -3.88 4.76
CA GLY A 9 -19.07 -3.65 5.15
C GLY A 9 -18.08 -4.47 4.34
N PHE A 10 -16.83 -4.00 4.38
CA PHE A 10 -15.76 -4.58 3.58
C PHE A 10 -15.47 -6.03 3.98
N ARG A 11 -15.16 -6.84 2.96
CA ARG A 11 -14.71 -8.22 3.13
C ARG A 11 -13.42 -8.42 2.37
N HIS A 12 -12.48 -9.11 3.01
CA HIS A 12 -11.17 -9.42 2.45
C HIS A 12 -10.91 -10.92 2.58
N ASP A 13 -10.97 -11.62 1.47
CA ASP A 13 -10.83 -13.07 1.42
C ASP A 13 -9.62 -13.44 0.56
N GLY A 14 -8.87 -14.47 0.95
CA GLY A 14 -7.74 -15.00 0.18
C GLY A 14 -8.09 -16.31 -0.53
N LEU A 15 -7.57 -16.51 -1.74
CA LEU A 15 -7.62 -17.77 -2.49
C LEU A 15 -6.19 -18.13 -2.91
N VAL A 16 -5.69 -19.28 -2.44
CA VAL A 16 -4.42 -19.83 -2.90
C VAL A 16 -4.72 -20.96 -3.88
N TYR A 17 -4.24 -20.84 -5.12
CA TYR A 17 -4.50 -21.79 -6.21
C TYR A 17 -3.21 -22.42 -6.73
N ARG A 18 -3.29 -23.64 -7.26
CA ARG A 18 -2.16 -24.37 -7.88
C ARG A 18 -2.27 -24.48 -9.40
N SER A 19 -3.43 -24.16 -9.95
CA SER A 19 -3.68 -24.17 -11.39
C SER A 19 -4.75 -23.16 -11.77
N THR A 20 -4.85 -22.86 -13.06
CA THR A 20 -5.89 -21.98 -13.62
C THR A 20 -7.30 -22.56 -13.43
N GLU A 21 -7.45 -23.89 -13.41
CA GLU A 21 -8.72 -24.54 -13.11
C GLU A 21 -9.12 -24.32 -11.64
N GLU A 22 -8.17 -24.41 -10.70
CA GLU A 22 -8.43 -24.10 -9.29
C GLU A 22 -8.78 -22.61 -9.11
N LEU A 23 -8.08 -21.71 -9.81
CA LEU A 23 -8.40 -20.29 -9.84
C LEU A 23 -9.83 -20.04 -10.35
N ALA A 24 -10.19 -20.62 -11.50
CA ALA A 24 -11.52 -20.50 -12.08
C ALA A 24 -12.60 -21.03 -11.11
N ALA A 25 -12.39 -22.22 -10.55
CA ALA A 25 -13.34 -22.85 -9.64
C ALA A 25 -13.57 -22.03 -8.37
N GLY A 26 -12.54 -21.35 -7.86
CA GLY A 26 -12.63 -20.51 -6.67
C GLY A 26 -13.20 -19.12 -6.93
N ALA A 27 -12.75 -18.44 -8.00
CA ALA A 27 -13.02 -17.03 -8.23
C ALA A 27 -14.18 -16.76 -9.21
N ALA A 28 -14.43 -17.62 -10.19
CA ALA A 28 -15.53 -17.40 -11.14
C ALA A 28 -16.93 -17.37 -10.48
N PRO A 29 -17.28 -18.30 -9.55
CA PRO A 29 -18.57 -18.22 -8.86
C PRO A 29 -18.74 -16.92 -8.09
N PHE A 30 -17.67 -16.44 -7.45
CA PHE A 30 -17.67 -15.18 -6.72
C PHE A 30 -18.02 -13.98 -7.61
N LEU A 31 -17.47 -13.92 -8.82
CA LEU A 31 -17.77 -12.89 -9.81
C LEU A 31 -19.18 -13.02 -10.37
N LEU A 32 -19.58 -14.23 -10.80
CA LEU A 32 -20.89 -14.51 -11.39
C LEU A 32 -22.03 -14.24 -10.40
N ASP A 33 -21.86 -14.59 -9.13
CA ASP A 33 -22.82 -14.28 -8.06
C ASP A 33 -22.97 -12.76 -7.86
N GLY A 34 -21.88 -12.00 -8.04
CA GLY A 34 -21.91 -10.54 -8.03
C GLY A 34 -22.74 -9.99 -9.17
N LEU A 35 -22.48 -10.45 -10.40
CA LEU A 35 -23.23 -10.04 -11.58
C LEU A 35 -24.72 -10.40 -11.47
N ALA A 36 -25.05 -11.60 -10.99
CA ALA A 36 -26.43 -12.01 -10.75
C ALA A 36 -27.14 -11.13 -9.71
N CYS A 37 -26.39 -10.59 -8.75
CA CYS A 37 -26.87 -9.63 -7.77
C CYS A 37 -26.90 -8.19 -8.29
N GLY A 38 -26.33 -7.90 -9.47
CA GLY A 38 -26.16 -6.53 -10.00
C GLY A 38 -25.07 -5.72 -9.30
N ASP A 39 -24.11 -6.40 -8.67
CA ASP A 39 -22.88 -5.79 -8.14
C ASP A 39 -21.94 -5.42 -9.30
N GLY A 40 -21.11 -4.39 -9.08
CA GLY A 40 -19.97 -4.13 -9.97
C GLY A 40 -18.89 -5.20 -9.78
N VAL A 41 -18.27 -5.67 -10.86
CA VAL A 41 -17.19 -6.65 -10.82
C VAL A 41 -15.92 -6.06 -11.38
N VAL A 42 -14.82 -6.21 -10.64
CA VAL A 42 -13.49 -5.74 -11.05
C VAL A 42 -12.53 -6.91 -11.07
N ILE A 43 -11.81 -7.07 -12.18
CA ILE A 43 -10.69 -8.01 -12.30
C ILE A 43 -9.42 -7.18 -12.35
N ALA A 44 -8.59 -7.28 -11.31
CA ALA A 44 -7.30 -6.62 -11.18
C ALA A 44 -6.20 -7.68 -11.01
N ALA A 45 -5.95 -8.43 -12.07
CA ALA A 45 -5.07 -9.59 -12.06
C ALA A 45 -4.15 -9.66 -13.30
N GLY A 46 -3.13 -10.48 -13.23
CA GLY A 46 -2.14 -10.66 -14.27
C GLY A 46 -2.75 -11.30 -15.51
N PRO A 47 -2.06 -11.27 -16.66
CA PRO A 47 -2.65 -11.69 -17.94
C PRO A 47 -3.29 -13.08 -17.90
N ALA A 48 -2.61 -14.07 -17.31
CA ALA A 48 -3.12 -15.45 -17.23
C ALA A 48 -4.37 -15.59 -16.36
N ALA A 49 -4.39 -14.95 -15.19
CA ALA A 49 -5.56 -14.94 -14.32
C ALA A 49 -6.72 -14.16 -14.94
N THR A 50 -6.44 -13.01 -15.56
CA THR A 50 -7.43 -12.19 -16.23
C THR A 50 -8.09 -12.92 -17.39
N GLU A 51 -7.34 -13.65 -18.22
CA GLU A 51 -7.89 -14.46 -19.32
C GLU A 51 -8.91 -15.48 -18.81
N VAL A 52 -8.51 -16.29 -17.81
CA VAL A 52 -9.37 -17.31 -17.19
C VAL A 52 -10.65 -16.72 -16.60
N LEU A 53 -10.54 -15.58 -15.90
CA LEU A 53 -11.68 -14.93 -15.27
C LEU A 53 -12.60 -14.25 -16.28
N ARG A 54 -12.05 -13.67 -17.35
CA ARG A 54 -12.82 -13.07 -18.44
C ARG A 54 -13.61 -14.12 -19.21
N ASP A 55 -13.00 -15.27 -19.51
CA ASP A 55 -13.70 -16.38 -20.16
C ASP A 55 -14.91 -16.86 -19.35
N ALA A 56 -14.82 -16.79 -18.01
CA ALA A 56 -15.92 -17.18 -17.13
C ALA A 56 -17.07 -16.16 -17.07
N VAL A 57 -16.77 -14.85 -17.10
CA VAL A 57 -17.81 -13.79 -16.93
C VAL A 57 -18.31 -13.19 -18.24
N GLY A 58 -17.59 -13.38 -19.35
CA GLY A 58 -17.90 -12.80 -20.65
C GLY A 58 -17.83 -11.27 -20.69
N ASP A 59 -18.39 -10.66 -21.74
CA ASP A 59 -18.39 -9.20 -21.96
C ASP A 59 -19.53 -8.47 -21.21
N HIS A 60 -19.79 -8.85 -19.97
CA HIS A 60 -20.87 -8.27 -19.18
C HIS A 60 -20.58 -6.77 -18.86
N PRO A 61 -21.56 -5.85 -19.01
CA PRO A 61 -21.31 -4.41 -18.91
C PRO A 61 -20.91 -3.91 -17.51
N LEU A 62 -21.13 -4.72 -16.47
CA LEU A 62 -20.70 -4.44 -15.09
C LEU A 62 -19.30 -4.96 -14.76
N VAL A 63 -18.60 -5.56 -15.73
CA VAL A 63 -17.23 -6.05 -15.57
C VAL A 63 -16.26 -4.96 -16.00
N LEU A 64 -15.36 -4.58 -15.09
CA LEU A 64 -14.23 -3.71 -15.33
C LEU A 64 -12.93 -4.51 -15.17
N VAL A 65 -12.05 -4.42 -16.15
CA VAL A 65 -10.71 -5.03 -16.06
C VAL A 65 -9.71 -3.91 -15.84
N LEU A 66 -8.93 -4.03 -14.77
CA LEU A 66 -7.81 -3.14 -14.45
C LEU A 66 -6.51 -3.89 -14.68
N GLU A 67 -5.57 -3.23 -15.36
CA GLU A 67 -4.23 -3.78 -15.57
C GLU A 67 -3.50 -3.92 -14.22
N ARG A 68 -3.21 -5.16 -13.80
CA ARG A 68 -2.52 -5.49 -12.54
C ARG A 68 -1.26 -4.66 -12.37
N HIS A 69 -0.45 -4.59 -13.42
CA HIS A 69 0.83 -3.88 -13.39
C HIS A 69 0.63 -2.38 -13.17
N ALA A 70 -0.36 -1.76 -13.81
CA ALA A 70 -0.64 -0.34 -13.62
C ALA A 70 -1.11 -0.06 -12.19
N LEU A 71 -1.87 -0.99 -11.59
CA LEU A 71 -2.45 -0.83 -10.27
C LEU A 71 -1.45 -1.09 -9.13
N TYR A 72 -0.66 -2.17 -9.23
CA TYR A 72 0.23 -2.61 -8.16
C TYR A 72 1.73 -2.32 -8.41
N ARG A 73 2.10 -1.75 -9.57
CA ARG A 73 3.37 -1.02 -9.68
C ARG A 73 3.24 0.43 -9.23
N ALA A 74 2.02 0.97 -9.25
CA ALA A 74 1.77 2.25 -8.60
C ALA A 74 2.00 2.13 -7.09
N ARG A 75 2.24 3.26 -6.42
CA ARG A 75 2.43 3.28 -4.97
C ARG A 75 1.15 2.84 -4.25
N THR A 76 1.27 2.17 -3.12
CA THR A 76 0.14 1.60 -2.38
C THR A 76 -1.01 2.58 -2.09
N PRO A 77 -0.80 3.89 -1.79
CA PRO A 77 -1.91 4.81 -1.61
C PRO A 77 -2.72 5.07 -2.89
N THR A 78 -2.10 4.95 -4.06
CA THR A 78 -2.78 5.06 -5.35
C THR A 78 -3.77 3.91 -5.52
N ALA A 79 -3.35 2.67 -5.27
CA ALA A 79 -4.25 1.51 -5.31
C ALA A 79 -5.42 1.65 -4.32
N ILE A 80 -5.14 2.11 -3.10
CA ILE A 80 -6.19 2.38 -2.09
C ILE A 80 -7.19 3.42 -2.60
N THR A 81 -6.70 4.52 -3.18
CA THR A 81 -7.54 5.59 -3.72
C THR A 81 -8.40 5.10 -4.89
N THR A 82 -7.82 4.30 -5.79
CA THR A 82 -8.54 3.70 -6.92
C THR A 82 -9.70 2.83 -6.46
N PHE A 83 -9.46 1.89 -5.54
CA PHE A 83 -10.53 1.01 -5.05
C PHE A 83 -11.59 1.75 -4.24
N ARG A 84 -11.20 2.77 -3.46
CA ARG A 84 -12.16 3.65 -2.79
C ARG A 84 -13.09 4.35 -3.80
N GLY A 85 -12.53 4.91 -4.87
CA GLY A 85 -13.32 5.55 -5.94
C GLY A 85 -14.28 4.58 -6.62
N LEU A 86 -13.87 3.32 -6.83
CA LEU A 86 -14.77 2.28 -7.35
C LEU A 86 -15.91 1.96 -6.39
N ALA A 87 -15.63 1.86 -5.10
CA ALA A 87 -16.65 1.62 -4.07
C ALA A 87 -17.68 2.73 -4.00
N GLU A 88 -17.24 3.99 -4.12
CA GLU A 88 -18.10 5.18 -4.10
C GLU A 88 -19.04 5.25 -5.32
N GLN A 89 -18.67 4.58 -6.42
CA GLN A 89 -19.53 4.45 -7.60
C GLN A 89 -20.56 3.32 -7.48
N ALA A 90 -20.54 2.54 -6.40
CA ALA A 90 -21.54 1.51 -6.17
C ALA A 90 -22.93 2.14 -6.01
N GLY A 91 -23.92 1.60 -6.72
CA GLY A 91 -25.31 2.03 -6.57
C GLY A 91 -25.86 1.75 -5.16
N PRO A 92 -26.93 2.44 -4.73
CA PRO A 92 -27.54 2.20 -3.43
C PRO A 92 -27.89 0.72 -3.20
N GLY A 93 -27.43 0.15 -2.10
CA GLY A 93 -27.66 -1.26 -1.76
C GLY A 93 -26.84 -2.27 -2.58
N ARG A 94 -25.89 -1.82 -3.39
CA ARG A 94 -24.96 -2.65 -4.17
C ARG A 94 -23.56 -2.60 -3.59
N ARG A 95 -22.73 -3.58 -3.98
CA ARG A 95 -21.29 -3.58 -3.69
C ARG A 95 -20.46 -3.70 -4.96
N VAL A 96 -19.16 -3.49 -4.81
CA VAL A 96 -18.16 -3.83 -5.80
C VAL A 96 -17.39 -5.06 -5.34
N ARG A 97 -17.30 -6.07 -6.21
CA ARG A 97 -16.53 -7.29 -5.99
C ARG A 97 -15.26 -7.24 -6.80
N VAL A 98 -14.13 -7.40 -6.15
CA VAL A 98 -12.81 -7.30 -6.76
C VAL A 98 -12.13 -8.65 -6.67
N VAL A 99 -11.70 -9.20 -7.81
CA VAL A 99 -10.64 -10.22 -7.80
C VAL A 99 -9.31 -9.51 -8.00
N GLY A 100 -8.46 -9.54 -6.98
CA GLY A 100 -7.17 -8.85 -6.98
C GLY A 100 -6.01 -9.87 -6.95
N GLU A 101 -5.00 -9.67 -7.77
CA GLU A 101 -3.74 -10.41 -7.66
C GLU A 101 -2.64 -9.41 -7.32
N THR A 102 -2.34 -9.23 -6.04
CA THR A 102 -1.34 -8.26 -5.59
C THR A 102 0.05 -8.63 -6.08
N ASP A 103 0.75 -7.66 -6.68
CA ASP A 103 2.13 -7.82 -7.09
C ASP A 103 3.06 -7.42 -5.94
N PHE A 104 3.78 -8.36 -5.36
CA PHE A 104 4.73 -8.10 -4.27
C PHE A 104 6.08 -7.55 -4.75
N GLY A 105 6.22 -7.26 -6.05
CA GLY A 105 7.44 -6.77 -6.67
C GLY A 105 8.60 -7.76 -6.61
N THR A 106 9.82 -7.25 -6.81
CA THR A 106 11.02 -8.09 -6.95
C THR A 106 12.08 -7.81 -5.89
N THR A 107 11.93 -6.72 -5.13
CA THR A 107 12.84 -6.35 -4.05
C THR A 107 12.23 -6.63 -2.67
N ASP A 108 13.08 -6.66 -1.64
CA ASP A 108 12.61 -6.77 -0.25
C ASP A 108 11.78 -5.56 0.18
N ALA A 109 12.09 -4.37 -0.35
CA ALA A 109 11.36 -3.14 -0.07
C ALA A 109 9.97 -3.14 -0.72
N ASP A 110 9.84 -3.62 -1.96
CA ASP A 110 8.55 -3.83 -2.62
C ASP A 110 7.68 -4.79 -1.81
N ARG A 111 8.24 -5.97 -1.48
CA ARG A 111 7.52 -7.02 -0.76
C ARG A 111 7.04 -6.52 0.59
N TYR A 112 7.89 -5.77 1.31
CA TYR A 112 7.53 -5.17 2.59
C TYR A 112 6.36 -4.18 2.45
N GLU A 113 6.38 -3.32 1.43
CA GLU A 113 5.32 -2.32 1.23
C GLU A 113 3.99 -2.97 0.83
N TRP A 114 4.00 -3.96 -0.06
CA TRP A 114 2.80 -4.68 -0.46
C TRP A 114 2.27 -5.62 0.64
N GLN A 115 3.14 -6.16 1.49
CA GLN A 115 2.72 -6.87 2.70
C GLN A 115 1.95 -5.96 3.67
N ARG A 116 2.35 -4.69 3.78
CA ARG A 116 1.61 -3.69 4.58
C ARG A 116 0.27 -3.39 3.95
N TYR A 117 0.22 -3.19 2.64
CA TYR A 117 -1.02 -2.95 1.89
C TYR A 117 -2.09 -4.02 2.20
N GLU A 118 -1.73 -5.30 2.14
CA GLU A 118 -2.66 -6.42 2.44
C GLU A 118 -3.30 -6.33 3.83
N ALA A 119 -2.56 -5.86 4.84
CA ALA A 119 -3.12 -5.63 6.16
C ALA A 119 -3.95 -4.33 6.21
N VAL A 120 -3.42 -3.25 5.64
CA VAL A 120 -4.02 -1.90 5.65
C VAL A 120 -5.41 -1.89 5.04
N VAL A 121 -5.65 -2.62 3.94
CA VAL A 121 -6.96 -2.58 3.25
C VAL A 121 -8.12 -3.01 4.14
N ASN A 122 -7.89 -3.91 5.11
CA ASN A 122 -8.90 -4.31 6.10
C ASN A 122 -9.41 -3.13 6.93
N ALA A 123 -8.54 -2.18 7.27
CA ALA A 123 -8.91 -0.97 8.01
C ALA A 123 -9.35 0.16 7.06
N ALA A 124 -8.58 0.38 5.99
CA ALA A 124 -8.82 1.48 5.06
C ALA A 124 -10.17 1.38 4.35
N PHE A 125 -10.66 0.16 4.11
CA PHE A 125 -11.92 -0.08 3.42
C PHE A 125 -13.06 -0.51 4.34
N ALA A 126 -12.88 -0.60 5.66
CA ALA A 126 -13.85 -1.21 6.59
C ALA A 126 -15.32 -0.82 6.33
N ASP A 127 -15.58 0.46 6.09
CA ASP A 127 -16.93 1.01 5.88
C ASP A 127 -17.40 1.07 4.42
N LEU A 128 -16.59 0.57 3.48
CA LEU A 128 -16.88 0.62 2.05
C LEU A 128 -17.63 -0.63 1.58
N PRO A 129 -18.54 -0.50 0.61
CA PRO A 129 -19.24 -1.62 -0.01
C PRO A 129 -18.35 -2.37 -1.00
N LEU A 130 -17.23 -2.90 -0.50
CA LEU A 130 -16.22 -3.64 -1.25
C LEU A 130 -16.14 -5.09 -0.75
N TRP A 131 -15.90 -6.01 -1.67
CA TRP A 131 -15.51 -7.37 -1.33
C TRP A 131 -14.31 -7.76 -2.19
N GLY A 132 -13.15 -7.84 -1.58
CA GLY A 132 -11.92 -8.31 -2.21
C GLY A 132 -11.78 -9.82 -2.05
N LEU A 133 -11.60 -10.51 -3.17
CA LEU A 133 -11.07 -11.87 -3.25
C LEU A 133 -9.66 -11.78 -3.84
N CYS A 134 -8.65 -11.81 -2.98
CA CYS A 134 -7.26 -11.76 -3.38
C CYS A 134 -6.77 -13.16 -3.76
N VAL A 135 -6.22 -13.32 -4.96
CA VAL A 135 -5.80 -14.60 -5.53
C VAL A 135 -4.28 -14.69 -5.56
N PHE A 136 -3.74 -15.84 -5.18
CA PHE A 136 -2.30 -16.05 -5.06
C PHE A 136 -1.91 -17.43 -5.58
N ASP A 137 -0.88 -17.50 -6.42
CA ASP A 137 -0.30 -18.75 -6.85
C ASP A 137 0.41 -19.44 -5.67
N ALA A 138 0.13 -20.71 -5.43
CA ALA A 138 0.77 -21.53 -4.40
C ALA A 138 2.29 -21.71 -4.61
N ALA A 139 2.82 -21.42 -5.80
CA ALA A 139 4.24 -21.40 -6.10
C ALA A 139 4.96 -20.14 -5.60
N LEU A 140 4.23 -19.15 -5.08
CA LEU A 140 4.84 -17.96 -4.48
C LEU A 140 5.72 -18.32 -3.27
N PRO A 141 6.76 -17.51 -2.98
CA PRO A 141 7.61 -17.75 -1.83
C PRO A 141 6.83 -17.79 -0.52
N GLU A 142 7.25 -18.65 0.41
CA GLU A 142 6.60 -18.83 1.71
C GLU A 142 6.37 -17.53 2.50
N PRO A 143 7.28 -16.53 2.51
CA PRO A 143 7.02 -15.24 3.16
C PRO A 143 5.79 -14.50 2.59
N VAL A 144 5.52 -14.65 1.30
CA VAL A 144 4.33 -14.09 0.65
C VAL A 144 3.08 -14.86 1.07
N LEU A 145 3.13 -16.21 1.03
CA LEU A 145 1.99 -17.04 1.47
C LEU A 145 1.67 -16.85 2.97
N ALA A 146 2.68 -16.60 3.80
CA ALA A 146 2.50 -16.24 5.21
C ALA A 146 1.76 -14.91 5.37
N THR A 147 2.04 -13.93 4.50
CA THR A 147 1.30 -12.66 4.45
C THR A 147 -0.16 -12.89 4.12
N VAL A 148 -0.44 -13.74 3.12
CA VAL A 148 -1.83 -14.09 2.74
C VAL A 148 -2.59 -14.65 3.95
N ARG A 149 -2.00 -15.62 4.65
CA ARG A 149 -2.63 -16.22 5.84
C ARG A 149 -2.81 -15.23 6.99
N ALA A 150 -1.88 -14.30 7.20
CA ALA A 150 -2.03 -13.31 8.27
C ALA A 150 -3.07 -12.23 7.93
N ALA A 151 -3.11 -11.75 6.68
CA ALA A 151 -3.86 -10.56 6.30
C ALA A 151 -5.34 -10.81 5.96
N HIS A 152 -5.73 -12.04 5.61
CA HIS A 152 -7.08 -12.35 5.14
C HIS A 152 -7.92 -13.04 6.23
N PRO A 153 -9.00 -12.41 6.73
CA PRO A 153 -9.91 -13.01 7.71
C PRO A 153 -10.54 -14.34 7.28
N HIS A 154 -10.67 -14.58 5.97
CA HIS A 154 -11.25 -15.80 5.42
C HIS A 154 -10.45 -16.30 4.24
N LEU A 155 -10.52 -17.61 4.01
CA LEU A 155 -9.93 -18.28 2.85
C LEU A 155 -11.02 -18.98 2.03
N VAL A 156 -10.89 -18.89 0.71
CA VAL A 156 -11.72 -19.60 -0.26
C VAL A 156 -10.94 -20.82 -0.76
N GLY A 157 -11.61 -21.97 -0.82
CA GLY A 157 -11.06 -23.19 -1.39
C GLY A 157 -12.17 -24.12 -1.89
N ALA A 158 -11.86 -25.39 -2.11
CA ALA A 158 -12.80 -26.37 -2.66
C ALA A 158 -14.07 -26.58 -1.79
N SER A 159 -13.96 -26.41 -0.47
CA SER A 159 -15.09 -26.48 0.47
C SER A 159 -15.85 -25.15 0.60
N GLY A 160 -15.52 -24.14 -0.21
CA GLY A 160 -16.05 -22.79 -0.16
C GLY A 160 -15.27 -21.87 0.78
N ARG A 161 -15.94 -20.79 1.21
CA ARG A 161 -15.36 -19.76 2.08
C ARG A 161 -15.36 -20.21 3.54
N THR A 162 -14.19 -20.18 4.18
CA THR A 162 -14.00 -20.59 5.57
C THR A 162 -13.28 -19.51 6.37
N ALA A 163 -13.52 -19.43 7.68
CA ALA A 163 -12.78 -18.53 8.56
C ALA A 163 -11.31 -18.97 8.64
N ASN A 164 -10.41 -17.99 8.60
CA ASN A 164 -8.98 -18.24 8.65
C ASN A 164 -8.46 -18.15 10.09
N PRO A 165 -8.02 -19.26 10.70
CA PRO A 165 -7.51 -19.24 12.07
C PRO A 165 -6.15 -18.53 12.22
N ASP A 166 -5.40 -18.36 11.13
CA ASP A 166 -4.08 -17.72 11.12
C ASP A 166 -4.16 -16.20 10.93
N HIS A 167 -5.37 -15.66 10.75
CA HIS A 167 -5.58 -14.22 10.58
C HIS A 167 -5.14 -13.46 11.83
N VAL A 168 -4.38 -12.38 11.61
CA VAL A 168 -3.87 -11.48 12.65
C VAL A 168 -4.54 -10.13 12.53
N ASP A 169 -4.83 -9.50 13.67
CA ASP A 169 -5.30 -8.12 13.72
C ASP A 169 -4.37 -7.19 12.90
N PRO A 170 -4.90 -6.39 11.94
CA PRO A 170 -4.07 -5.58 11.05
C PRO A 170 -3.14 -4.60 11.76
N ALA A 171 -3.58 -3.98 12.85
CA ALA A 171 -2.76 -3.05 13.62
C ALA A 171 -1.59 -3.78 14.32
N GLY A 172 -1.88 -4.93 14.94
CA GLY A 172 -0.86 -5.80 15.55
C GLY A 172 0.13 -6.34 14.52
N TYR A 173 -0.35 -6.76 13.34
CA TYR A 173 0.49 -7.24 12.25
C TYR A 173 1.46 -6.15 11.78
N LEU A 174 0.96 -4.95 11.44
CA LEU A 174 1.78 -3.82 11.00
C LEU A 174 2.82 -3.39 12.03
N ALA A 175 2.49 -3.46 13.32
CA ALA A 175 3.41 -3.13 14.40
C ALA A 175 4.53 -4.16 14.58
N GLY A 176 4.30 -5.42 14.19
CA GLY A 176 5.27 -6.52 14.26
C GLY A 176 6.17 -6.67 13.04
N LEU A 177 5.90 -5.95 11.94
CA LEU A 177 6.69 -6.07 10.72
C LEU A 177 8.10 -5.49 10.90
N VAL A 178 9.09 -6.25 10.45
CA VAL A 178 10.48 -5.82 10.44
C VAL A 178 10.71 -4.95 9.20
N VAL A 179 11.14 -3.72 9.42
CA VAL A 179 11.58 -2.81 8.35
C VAL A 179 12.86 -3.37 7.73
N PRO A 180 12.92 -3.61 6.40
CA PRO A 180 14.12 -4.09 5.75
C PRO A 180 15.32 -3.15 5.97
N ASP A 181 16.49 -3.74 6.14
CA ASP A 181 17.74 -2.97 6.16
C ASP A 181 18.01 -2.39 4.77
N GLU A 182 18.53 -1.18 4.73
CA GLU A 182 18.92 -0.50 3.49
C GLU A 182 20.44 -0.36 3.45
N PRO A 183 21.15 -1.13 2.61
CA PRO A 183 22.61 -1.13 2.55
C PRO A 183 23.23 0.26 2.33
N LEU A 184 22.57 1.14 1.57
CA LEU A 184 23.06 2.48 1.29
C LEU A 184 23.20 3.33 2.57
N GLU A 185 22.35 3.10 3.57
CA GLU A 185 22.44 3.80 4.87
C GLU A 185 23.72 3.46 5.65
N ARG A 186 24.44 2.39 5.28
CA ARG A 186 25.73 2.01 5.88
C ARG A 186 26.92 2.74 5.25
N THR A 187 26.70 3.49 4.19
CA THR A 187 27.73 4.27 3.49
C THR A 187 27.75 5.73 3.96
N THR A 188 28.78 6.49 3.57
CA THR A 188 28.85 7.93 3.91
C THR A 188 27.75 8.70 3.19
N PRO A 189 26.90 9.47 3.90
CA PRO A 189 25.89 10.30 3.25
C PRO A 189 26.53 11.42 2.45
N THR A 190 25.91 11.78 1.32
CA THR A 190 26.26 12.97 0.53
C THR A 190 26.08 14.24 1.37
N PHE A 191 25.06 14.27 2.22
CA PHE A 191 24.78 15.38 3.12
C PHE A 191 24.18 14.88 4.43
N SER A 192 24.57 15.52 5.54
CA SER A 192 23.98 15.26 6.85
C SER A 192 23.78 16.54 7.63
N ALA A 193 22.66 16.63 8.33
CA ALA A 193 22.32 17.70 9.24
C ALA A 193 21.83 17.12 10.57
N THR A 194 22.29 17.69 11.67
CA THR A 194 21.87 17.36 13.04
C THR A 194 21.28 18.60 13.69
N ASP A 195 20.51 18.41 14.77
CA ASP A 195 19.85 19.49 15.52
C ASP A 195 19.05 20.45 14.62
N VAL A 196 18.33 19.90 13.64
CA VAL A 196 17.55 20.68 12.69
C VAL A 196 16.41 21.39 13.42
N THR A 197 16.46 22.72 13.46
CA THR A 197 15.40 23.57 14.02
C THR A 197 14.66 24.37 12.94
N HIS A 198 15.30 24.59 11.78
CA HIS A 198 14.76 25.35 10.66
C HIS A 198 14.84 24.55 9.36
N PHE A 199 13.76 23.83 9.05
CA PHE A 199 13.69 22.93 7.88
C PHE A 199 13.85 23.66 6.53
N ALA A 200 13.49 24.94 6.42
CA ALA A 200 13.65 25.71 5.18
C ALA A 200 15.12 25.85 4.72
N ALA A 201 16.07 25.91 5.67
CA ALA A 201 17.50 25.94 5.33
C ALA A 201 17.97 24.58 4.79
N VAL A 202 17.54 23.50 5.45
CA VAL A 202 17.84 22.12 5.06
C VAL A 202 17.28 21.82 3.67
N ARG A 203 16.04 22.23 3.38
CA ARG A 203 15.41 22.09 2.06
C ARG A 203 16.27 22.70 0.95
N ARG A 204 16.78 23.92 1.15
CA ARG A 204 17.64 24.59 0.13
C ARG A 204 18.94 23.82 -0.10
N THR A 205 19.56 23.30 0.95
CA THR A 205 20.78 22.50 0.82
C THR A 205 20.51 21.18 0.10
N VAL A 206 19.43 20.47 0.46
CA VAL A 206 19.01 19.25 -0.24
C VAL A 206 18.75 19.54 -1.72
N ALA A 207 17.99 20.59 -2.05
CA ALA A 207 17.73 20.98 -3.43
C ALA A 207 19.02 21.23 -4.24
N GLY A 208 20.03 21.84 -3.61
CA GLY A 208 21.35 22.02 -4.20
C GLY A 208 21.99 20.68 -4.58
N HIS A 209 21.99 19.71 -3.67
CA HIS A 209 22.52 18.37 -3.94
C HIS A 209 21.76 17.63 -5.04
N LEU A 210 20.44 17.83 -5.15
CA LEU A 210 19.63 17.18 -6.19
C LEU A 210 19.89 17.75 -7.59
N THR A 211 20.39 18.99 -7.69
CA THR A 211 20.70 19.63 -8.99
C THR A 211 21.84 18.92 -9.71
N ASP A 212 22.76 18.31 -8.97
CA ASP A 212 23.95 17.63 -9.51
C ASP A 212 23.69 16.15 -9.85
N VAL A 213 22.47 15.66 -9.63
CA VAL A 213 22.09 14.27 -9.86
C VAL A 213 21.46 14.13 -11.24
N ALA A 214 21.83 13.08 -11.97
CA ALA A 214 21.24 12.75 -13.27
C ALA A 214 19.84 12.10 -13.15
N ALA A 215 18.99 12.63 -12.27
CA ALA A 215 17.61 12.18 -12.07
C ALA A 215 16.65 12.95 -12.98
N PRO A 216 15.49 12.37 -13.36
CA PRO A 216 14.39 13.13 -13.93
C PRO A 216 13.97 14.29 -13.02
N ALA A 217 13.68 15.45 -13.62
CA ALA A 217 13.44 16.69 -12.87
C ALA A 217 12.19 16.59 -11.97
N ASP A 218 11.11 16.00 -12.49
CA ASP A 218 9.88 15.71 -11.78
C ASP A 218 10.11 14.78 -10.58
N LEU A 219 10.87 13.70 -10.77
CA LEU A 219 11.22 12.77 -9.71
C LEU A 219 12.05 13.44 -8.60
N ALA A 220 13.01 14.31 -8.97
CA ALA A 220 13.80 15.05 -8.00
C ALA A 220 12.96 16.09 -7.22
N GLU A 221 12.01 16.75 -7.89
CA GLU A 221 11.06 17.69 -7.27
C GLU A 221 10.11 16.97 -6.30
N ASP A 222 9.54 15.84 -6.71
CA ASP A 222 8.66 14.99 -5.87
C ASP A 222 9.40 14.48 -4.64
N PHE A 223 10.64 14.00 -4.81
CA PHE A 223 11.48 13.57 -3.71
C PHE A 223 11.81 14.71 -2.74
N LEU A 224 12.16 15.89 -3.27
CA LEU A 224 12.44 17.07 -2.44
C LEU A 224 11.20 17.49 -1.63
N LEU A 225 10.01 17.42 -2.23
CA LEU A 225 8.75 17.71 -1.54
C LEU A 225 8.52 16.72 -0.39
N ALA A 226 8.70 15.42 -0.63
CA ALA A 226 8.59 14.40 0.41
C ALA A 226 9.60 14.61 1.56
N VAL A 227 10.85 14.97 1.23
CA VAL A 227 11.88 15.30 2.22
C VAL A 227 11.49 16.54 3.05
N ASP A 228 10.96 17.59 2.42
CA ASP A 228 10.53 18.82 3.11
C ASP A 228 9.38 18.52 4.08
N GLU A 229 8.38 17.75 3.64
CA GLU A 229 7.26 17.31 4.49
C GLU A 229 7.74 16.47 5.68
N MET A 230 8.64 15.50 5.46
CA MET A 230 9.13 14.65 6.55
C MET A 230 10.04 15.41 7.52
N THR A 231 10.86 16.33 7.02
CA THR A 231 11.70 17.18 7.87
C THR A 231 10.85 18.15 8.68
N SER A 232 9.83 18.75 8.06
CA SER A 232 8.84 19.60 8.73
C SER A 232 8.11 18.82 9.84
N ASN A 233 7.68 17.58 9.57
CA ASN A 233 7.05 16.72 10.55
C ASN A 233 7.97 16.39 11.74
N ALA A 234 9.23 16.04 11.48
CA ALA A 234 10.21 15.76 12.53
C ALA A 234 10.43 16.98 13.46
N VAL A 235 10.47 18.19 12.90
CA VAL A 235 10.68 19.43 13.67
C VAL A 235 9.41 19.87 14.41
N ARG A 236 8.24 19.78 13.78
CA ARG A 236 6.97 20.31 14.34
C ARG A 236 6.26 19.34 15.27
N HIS A 237 6.30 18.05 14.93
CA HIS A 237 5.51 17.00 15.59
C HIS A 237 6.37 15.94 16.28
N GLY A 238 7.65 15.83 15.90
CA GLY A 238 8.62 14.96 16.54
C GLY A 238 9.16 15.52 17.86
N ARG A 239 10.22 14.89 18.37
CA ARG A 239 10.99 15.44 19.51
C ARG A 239 12.43 15.73 19.09
N PRO A 240 13.03 16.86 19.54
CA PRO A 240 14.44 17.11 19.30
C PRO A 240 15.36 16.03 19.89
N PRO A 241 16.53 15.78 19.29
CA PRO A 241 17.02 16.43 18.08
C PRO A 241 16.41 15.84 16.81
N ALA A 242 16.01 16.71 15.87
CA ALA A 242 15.68 16.29 14.51
C ALA A 242 16.96 16.21 13.67
N SER A 243 17.06 15.23 12.79
CA SER A 243 18.23 15.02 11.92
C SER A 243 17.82 14.54 10.54
N LEU A 244 18.71 14.77 9.57
CA LEU A 244 18.54 14.35 8.19
C LEU A 244 19.86 13.81 7.66
N ARG A 245 19.80 12.69 6.93
CA ARG A 245 20.92 12.14 6.14
C ARG A 245 20.43 11.88 4.72
N LEU A 246 21.16 12.38 3.73
CA LEU A 246 20.85 12.25 2.30
C LEU A 246 21.97 11.46 1.62
N TRP A 247 21.58 10.50 0.81
CA TRP A 247 22.43 9.83 -0.17
C TRP A 247 21.89 10.12 -1.56
N ALA A 248 22.74 10.66 -2.39
CA ALA A 248 22.46 10.95 -3.79
C ALA A 248 23.46 10.19 -4.65
N THR A 249 23.02 9.06 -5.20
CA THR A 249 23.85 8.15 -6.01
C THR A 249 23.24 7.98 -7.40
N PRO A 250 24.02 7.56 -8.42
CA PRO A 250 23.46 7.25 -9.72
C PRO A 250 22.31 6.23 -9.61
N GLY A 251 21.13 6.59 -10.12
CA GLY A 251 19.94 5.73 -10.12
C GLY A 251 19.18 5.62 -8.80
N THR A 252 19.61 6.29 -7.71
CA THR A 252 18.90 6.24 -6.42
C THR A 252 19.07 7.51 -5.58
N LEU A 253 17.96 8.01 -5.05
CA LEU A 253 17.92 9.03 -4.00
C LEU A 253 17.37 8.40 -2.73
N LEU A 254 18.06 8.61 -1.61
CA LEU A 254 17.62 8.14 -0.30
C LEU A 254 17.78 9.24 0.74
N CYS A 255 16.75 9.43 1.55
CA CYS A 255 16.80 10.35 2.68
C CYS A 255 16.26 9.70 3.94
N THR A 256 17.04 9.72 5.01
CA THR A 256 16.59 9.31 6.34
C THR A 256 16.45 10.54 7.22
N ILE A 257 15.21 10.78 7.65
CA ILE A 257 14.83 11.84 8.58
C ILE A 257 14.52 11.19 9.91
N ALA A 258 15.09 11.68 11.01
CA ALA A 258 14.88 11.10 12.34
C ALA A 258 14.63 12.16 13.41
N ASP A 259 13.90 11.77 14.45
CA ASP A 259 13.59 12.56 15.64
C ASP A 259 13.53 11.66 16.88
N ALA A 260 13.66 12.22 18.08
CA ALA A 260 13.63 11.46 19.34
C ALA A 260 12.21 11.15 19.86
N GLY A 261 11.20 11.37 19.01
CA GLY A 261 9.80 11.16 19.31
C GLY A 261 9.35 9.71 19.13
N PRO A 262 8.13 9.39 19.57
CA PRO A 262 7.57 8.04 19.44
C PRO A 262 7.10 7.70 18.02
N GLY A 263 7.12 8.67 17.10
CA GLY A 263 6.52 8.55 15.77
C GLY A 263 4.99 8.54 15.82
N PRO A 264 4.32 8.26 14.69
CA PRO A 264 2.86 8.19 14.64
C PRO A 264 2.34 7.03 15.50
N ALA A 265 1.29 7.31 16.28
CA ALA A 265 0.62 6.32 17.11
C ALA A 265 -0.27 5.38 16.28
N ASP A 266 -0.85 5.90 15.20
CA ASP A 266 -1.67 5.15 14.26
C ASP A 266 -0.78 4.26 13.35
N PRO A 267 -0.92 2.92 13.40
CA PRO A 267 -0.17 2.02 12.53
C PRO A 267 -0.53 2.16 11.03
N PHE A 268 -1.69 2.74 10.72
CA PHE A 268 -2.16 2.98 9.35
C PHE A 268 -1.75 4.36 8.80
N ALA A 269 -1.00 5.15 9.57
CA ALA A 269 -0.58 6.49 9.18
C ALA A 269 0.14 6.49 7.81
N GLY A 270 -0.32 7.37 6.92
CA GLY A 270 0.23 7.53 5.57
C GLY A 270 -0.45 6.71 4.47
N TYR A 271 -1.34 5.79 4.79
CA TYR A 271 -2.14 5.07 3.78
C TYR A 271 -3.44 5.80 3.39
N GLY A 272 -3.66 6.97 3.99
CA GLY A 272 -4.69 7.92 3.64
C GLY A 272 -4.42 9.27 4.33
N PRO A 273 -5.22 10.29 4.02
CA PRO A 273 -5.24 11.55 4.76
C PRO A 273 -5.51 11.33 6.26
N ALA A 274 -4.74 11.95 7.16
CA ALA A 274 -4.89 11.74 8.61
C ALA A 274 -6.25 12.20 9.18
N HIS A 275 -6.96 13.08 8.48
CA HIS A 275 -8.26 13.63 8.88
C HIS A 275 -9.38 13.33 7.87
N GLY A 276 -9.24 12.23 7.13
CA GLY A 276 -10.21 11.85 6.10
C GLY A 276 -10.24 12.83 4.94
N THR A 277 -11.42 13.09 4.37
CA THR A 277 -11.53 13.92 3.17
C THR A 277 -11.33 15.42 3.42
N ASP A 278 -11.26 15.87 4.68
CA ASP A 278 -10.98 17.27 5.02
C ASP A 278 -9.48 17.54 5.03
N LEU A 279 -8.97 17.88 3.85
CA LEU A 279 -7.56 18.21 3.62
C LEU A 279 -7.11 19.49 4.37
N SER A 280 -8.04 20.30 4.88
CA SER A 280 -7.71 21.57 5.57
C SER A 280 -7.19 21.37 6.99
N ALA A 281 -7.46 20.22 7.60
CA ALA A 281 -7.02 19.89 8.96
C ALA A 281 -5.53 19.49 9.06
N GLY A 282 -4.83 19.34 7.93
CA GLY A 282 -3.42 18.94 7.89
C GLY A 282 -3.21 17.42 7.97
N GLY A 283 -1.98 16.99 8.32
CA GLY A 283 -1.65 15.56 8.46
C GLY A 283 -1.49 14.79 7.14
N MET A 284 -1.24 15.51 6.03
CA MET A 284 -1.08 14.93 4.70
C MET A 284 0.34 14.46 4.41
N GLY A 285 1.35 14.99 5.11
CA GLY A 285 2.75 14.86 4.71
C GLY A 285 3.20 13.41 4.51
N LEU A 286 2.81 12.47 5.39
CA LEU A 286 3.23 11.07 5.25
C LEU A 286 2.50 10.36 4.11
N TRP A 287 1.24 10.71 3.87
CA TRP A 287 0.47 10.21 2.72
C TRP A 287 1.01 10.76 1.40
N LEU A 288 1.41 12.02 1.37
CA LEU A 288 2.11 12.62 0.22
C LEU A 288 3.45 11.93 -0.01
N ALA A 289 4.28 11.73 1.02
CA ALA A 289 5.55 11.03 0.87
C ALA A 289 5.36 9.62 0.28
N ARG A 290 4.35 8.87 0.73
CA ARG A 290 4.02 7.53 0.17
C ARG A 290 3.49 7.58 -1.26
N GLN A 291 2.99 8.72 -1.71
CA GLN A 291 2.58 8.93 -3.10
C GLN A 291 3.70 9.45 -3.99
N LEU A 292 4.77 10.01 -3.43
CA LEU A 292 5.85 10.68 -4.16
C LEU A 292 7.16 9.88 -4.19
N CYS A 293 7.37 8.99 -3.22
CA CYS A 293 8.54 8.12 -3.15
C CYS A 293 8.15 6.66 -3.42
N ASP A 294 9.09 5.89 -3.99
CA ASP A 294 8.88 4.47 -4.28
C ASP A 294 8.78 3.66 -2.99
N HIS A 295 9.58 4.01 -1.99
CA HIS A 295 9.51 3.43 -0.66
C HIS A 295 9.50 4.48 0.45
N VAL A 296 8.64 4.25 1.44
CA VAL A 296 8.58 5.01 2.70
C VAL A 296 8.55 4.05 3.87
N ALA A 297 9.68 3.93 4.56
CA ALA A 297 9.83 3.06 5.71
C ALA A 297 9.81 3.87 7.01
N LEU A 298 8.95 3.48 7.95
CA LEU A 298 8.93 4.03 9.30
C LEU A 298 9.59 3.04 10.24
N ARG A 299 10.68 3.45 10.89
CA ARG A 299 11.36 2.66 11.90
C ARG A 299 11.26 3.37 13.24
N ARG A 300 10.96 2.59 14.28
CA ARG A 300 10.97 3.03 15.69
C ARG A 300 11.95 2.16 16.45
N ASP A 301 12.84 2.79 17.20
CA ASP A 301 13.79 2.11 18.07
C ASP A 301 13.99 2.88 19.38
N ALA A 302 14.92 2.44 20.22
CA ALA A 302 15.19 3.05 21.53
C ALA A 302 15.62 4.52 21.46
N HIS A 303 16.07 5.02 20.30
CA HIS A 303 16.55 6.38 20.07
C HIS A 303 15.48 7.28 19.46
N GLY A 304 14.31 6.75 19.09
CA GLY A 304 13.18 7.52 18.57
C GLY A 304 12.61 6.94 17.28
N ASN A 305 12.20 7.84 16.40
CA ASN A 305 11.51 7.56 15.15
C ASN A 305 12.35 8.01 13.96
N SER A 306 12.31 7.23 12.89
CA SER A 306 12.90 7.63 11.61
C SER A 306 12.00 7.27 10.44
N VAL A 307 11.91 8.19 9.48
CA VAL A 307 11.31 7.97 8.17
C VAL A 307 12.41 7.90 7.13
N ARG A 308 12.46 6.80 6.39
CA ARG A 308 13.35 6.63 5.24
C ARG A 308 12.54 6.72 3.96
N LEU A 309 12.94 7.65 3.10
CA LEU A 309 12.39 7.89 1.77
C LEU A 309 13.39 7.36 0.75
N THR A 310 12.89 6.63 -0.26
CA THR A 310 13.73 6.12 -1.34
C THR A 310 12.99 6.24 -2.66
N THR A 311 13.71 6.69 -3.70
CA THR A 311 13.24 6.63 -5.08
C THR A 311 14.37 6.23 -6.03
N HIS A 312 14.01 5.54 -7.11
CA HIS A 312 14.93 4.96 -8.08
C HIS A 312 14.61 5.41 -9.51
N TRP A 313 15.63 5.46 -10.35
CA TRP A 313 15.47 5.65 -11.80
C TRP A 313 16.54 4.87 -12.57
N SER A 314 16.28 4.66 -13.86
CA SER A 314 17.15 3.97 -14.81
C SER A 314 17.85 4.93 -15.75
#